data_AF-A0A832UQF0-F1
#
_entry.id   AF-A0A832UQF0-F1
#
_cell.length_a   1.000
_cell.length_b   1.000
_cell.length_c   1.000
_cell.angle_alpha   90.00
_cell.angle_beta   90.00
_cell.angle_gamma   90.00
#
_symmetry.space_group_name_H-M   'P 1'
#
loop_
_entity.id
_entity.type
_entity.pdbx_description
1 polymer ?
#
loop_
_entity_poly.entity_id
_entity_poly.type
_entity_poly.pdbx_seq_one_letter_code
_entity_poly.pdbx_strand_id
1 'polypeptide(L)'
;MSTQIVTGAVMLSTGELVSLQATATDGTESELQTSGTVGAGGGIAATSIGTYANGKAITHFIQPIAAAGQVQYCYLSRRGEILRCIEIGGSEQMNSPVAIPPIQLQAGDSLRILTGAATVDLRQVNYNVVCNDGTNAIFTGQPGTGTSGGTSLTHILSGQGLGESLTGRSIVSHFATGTEGARYASGSVLLVNDRGLPMGGTIVTNVSNQTCKPNSVGGAKVMLNWQAQVVLIA
;
A
#
# COMPACT_ATOMS: atom_id res chain seq x y z
N MET A 1 -12.82 -18.09 -2.81
CA MET A 1 -12.27 -16.81 -3.28
C MET A 1 -13.43 -15.94 -3.71
N SER A 2 -13.59 -14.79 -3.07
CA SER A 2 -14.56 -13.76 -3.44
C SER A 2 -13.94 -12.76 -4.41
N THR A 3 -14.79 -12.00 -5.08
CA THR A 3 -14.38 -10.86 -5.89
C THR A 3 -14.98 -9.58 -5.32
N GLN A 4 -14.26 -8.48 -5.50
CA GLN A 4 -14.68 -7.17 -5.03
C GLN A 4 -14.48 -6.12 -6.12
N ILE A 5 -15.36 -5.13 -6.14
CA ILE A 5 -15.18 -3.94 -6.97
C ILE A 5 -14.26 -2.99 -6.23
N VAL A 6 -13.13 -2.69 -6.84
CA VAL A 6 -12.16 -1.69 -6.37
C VAL A 6 -12.33 -0.43 -7.20
N THR A 7 -12.34 0.72 -6.54
CA THR A 7 -12.53 2.04 -7.17
C THR A 7 -11.52 3.04 -6.65
N GLY A 8 -11.28 4.09 -7.44
CA GLY A 8 -10.49 5.25 -7.05
C GLY A 8 -10.55 6.32 -8.13
N ALA A 9 -9.99 7.50 -7.87
CA ALA A 9 -9.94 8.57 -8.85
C ALA A 9 -8.67 9.39 -8.69
N VAL A 10 -8.00 9.67 -9.82
CA VAL A 10 -6.76 10.45 -9.87
C VAL A 10 -6.95 11.72 -10.70
N MET A 11 -6.20 12.76 -10.34
CA MET A 11 -6.07 13.99 -11.12
C MET A 11 -4.71 14.03 -11.82
N LEU A 12 -4.72 14.29 -13.12
CA LEU A 12 -3.52 14.44 -13.93
C LEU A 12 -3.01 15.88 -13.90
N SER A 13 -1.75 16.10 -14.29
CA SER A 13 -1.12 17.42 -14.41
C SER A 13 -1.80 18.36 -15.40
N THR A 14 -2.65 17.83 -16.28
CA THR A 14 -3.49 18.55 -17.23
C THR A 14 -4.81 19.04 -16.61
N GLY A 15 -5.12 18.65 -15.38
CA GLY A 15 -6.41 18.90 -14.71
C GLY A 15 -7.49 17.86 -15.02
N GLU A 16 -7.21 16.87 -15.88
CA GLU A 16 -8.14 15.79 -16.19
C GLU A 16 -8.31 14.86 -14.99
N LEU A 17 -9.57 14.45 -14.73
CA LEU A 17 -9.91 13.43 -13.75
C LEU A 17 -10.05 12.07 -14.44
N VAL A 18 -9.36 11.07 -13.90
CA VAL A 18 -9.43 9.69 -14.38
C VAL A 18 -10.01 8.83 -13.28
N SER A 19 -11.20 8.28 -13.54
CA SER A 19 -11.80 7.27 -12.68
C SER A 19 -11.14 5.91 -12.92
N LEU A 20 -10.92 5.17 -11.84
CA LEU A 20 -10.26 3.88 -11.85
C LEU A 20 -11.21 2.81 -11.32
N GLN A 21 -11.18 1.63 -11.93
CA GLN A 21 -12.00 0.51 -11.50
C GLN A 21 -11.38 -0.84 -11.87
N ALA A 22 -11.58 -1.83 -11.00
CA ALA A 22 -11.27 -3.22 -11.29
C ALA A 22 -12.21 -4.15 -10.51
N THR A 23 -12.40 -5.35 -11.04
CA THR A 23 -12.96 -6.49 -10.27
C THR A 23 -11.77 -7.33 -9.81
N ALA A 24 -11.38 -7.17 -8.55
CA ALA A 24 -10.23 -7.87 -7.97
C ALA A 24 -10.69 -9.18 -7.32
N THR A 25 -9.89 -10.24 -7.48
CA THR A 25 -10.07 -11.51 -6.75
C THR A 25 -9.27 -11.44 -5.45
N ASP A 26 -9.94 -11.68 -4.33
CA ASP A 26 -9.29 -11.60 -3.02
C ASP A 26 -8.14 -12.61 -2.89
N GLY A 27 -7.03 -12.16 -2.28
CA GLY A 27 -5.80 -12.92 -2.10
C GLY A 27 -4.92 -13.01 -3.35
N THR A 28 -5.30 -12.37 -4.47
CA THR A 28 -4.50 -12.33 -5.70
C THR A 28 -4.31 -10.88 -6.17
N GLU A 29 -3.07 -10.52 -6.48
CA GLU A 29 -2.78 -9.17 -6.99
C GLU A 29 -3.44 -8.98 -8.36
N SER A 30 -4.14 -7.86 -8.52
CA SER A 30 -4.87 -7.49 -9.73
C SER A 30 -4.42 -6.11 -10.22
N GLU A 31 -4.71 -5.79 -11.48
CA GLU A 31 -4.47 -4.45 -12.01
C GLU A 31 -5.70 -3.55 -11.84
N LEU A 32 -5.48 -2.33 -11.37
CA LEU A 32 -6.48 -1.27 -11.35
C LEU A 32 -6.34 -0.40 -12.62
N GLN A 33 -7.37 -0.42 -13.46
CA GLN A 33 -7.34 0.21 -14.78
C GLN A 33 -8.28 1.42 -14.84
N THR A 34 -8.24 2.19 -15.92
CA THR A 34 -9.24 3.23 -16.19
C THR A 34 -10.64 2.64 -16.22
N SER A 35 -11.59 3.27 -15.53
CA SER A 35 -12.98 2.81 -15.51
C SER A 35 -13.64 3.04 -16.87
N GLY A 36 -14.24 2.00 -17.44
CA GLY A 36 -15.09 2.11 -18.62
C GLY A 36 -16.49 2.69 -18.33
N THR A 37 -16.84 2.89 -17.05
CA THR A 37 -18.19 3.29 -16.63
C THR A 37 -18.35 4.82 -16.51
N VAL A 38 -17.31 5.55 -16.10
CA VAL A 38 -17.40 6.98 -15.75
C VAL A 38 -16.87 7.91 -16.86
N GLY A 39 -16.31 7.37 -17.96
CA GLY A 39 -16.12 8.16 -19.17
C GLY A 39 -17.48 8.54 -19.74
N ALA A 40 -17.80 9.83 -19.80
CA ALA A 40 -19.07 10.35 -20.33
C ALA A 40 -19.37 9.72 -21.72
N GLY A 41 -20.25 8.71 -21.74
CA GLY A 41 -20.62 7.97 -22.95
C GLY A 41 -20.26 6.49 -23.02
N GLY A 42 -19.72 5.86 -21.95
CA GLY A 42 -19.60 4.39 -21.89
C GLY A 42 -18.62 3.75 -22.89
N GLY A 43 -17.57 4.48 -23.29
CA GLY A 43 -16.72 4.10 -24.44
C GLY A 43 -15.22 3.99 -24.19
N ILE A 44 -14.70 4.15 -22.97
CA ILE A 44 -13.26 4.01 -22.72
C ILE A 44 -12.98 2.56 -22.32
N ALA A 45 -12.31 1.81 -23.19
CA ALA A 45 -11.84 0.46 -22.85
C ALA A 45 -10.92 0.53 -21.62
N ALA A 46 -11.10 -0.40 -20.68
CA ALA A 46 -10.24 -0.49 -19.51
C ALA A 46 -8.78 -0.65 -19.95
N THR A 47 -7.95 0.33 -19.59
CA THR A 47 -6.56 0.42 -20.04
C THR A 47 -5.67 0.76 -18.84
N SER A 48 -4.45 0.26 -18.84
CA SER A 48 -3.44 0.62 -17.84
C SER A 48 -3.21 2.13 -17.80
N ILE A 49 -3.05 2.68 -16.59
CA ILE A 49 -2.93 4.14 -16.39
C ILE A 49 -1.72 4.73 -17.14
N GLY A 50 -0.60 3.99 -17.23
CA GLY A 50 0.58 4.41 -17.95
C GLY A 50 0.39 4.52 -19.46
N THR A 51 -0.47 3.67 -20.03
CA THR A 51 -0.82 3.73 -21.46
C THR A 51 -1.82 4.86 -21.72
N TYR A 52 -2.83 5.01 -20.87
CA TYR A 52 -3.86 6.03 -21.02
C TYR A 52 -3.30 7.47 -20.89
N ALA A 53 -2.43 7.70 -19.90
CA ALA A 53 -1.92 9.01 -19.54
C ALA A 53 -0.40 9.14 -19.72
N ASN A 54 0.16 8.45 -20.73
CA ASN A 54 1.59 8.50 -21.05
C ASN A 54 2.10 9.94 -21.21
N GLY A 55 3.17 10.30 -20.49
CA GLY A 55 3.78 11.63 -20.52
C GLY A 55 3.05 12.69 -19.66
N LYS A 56 1.92 12.33 -19.03
CA LYS A 56 1.24 13.16 -18.02
C LYS A 56 1.68 12.71 -16.62
N ALA A 57 1.47 13.55 -15.61
CA ALA A 57 1.76 13.17 -14.22
C ALA A 57 0.49 13.00 -13.39
N ILE A 58 0.46 12.01 -12.49
CA ILE A 58 -0.53 11.98 -11.41
C ILE A 58 -0.10 13.00 -10.36
N THR A 59 -1.02 13.89 -9.98
CA THR A 59 -0.76 14.96 -9.00
C THR A 59 -1.56 14.79 -7.71
N HIS A 60 -2.74 14.19 -7.80
CA HIS A 60 -3.62 13.98 -6.66
C HIS A 60 -4.39 12.67 -6.80
N PHE A 61 -4.66 12.05 -5.66
CA PHE A 61 -5.75 11.09 -5.51
C PHE A 61 -6.96 11.85 -4.98
N ILE A 62 -7.97 12.04 -5.82
CA ILE A 62 -9.23 12.70 -5.42
C ILE A 62 -10.06 11.76 -4.55
N GLN A 63 -10.01 10.48 -4.89
CA GLN A 63 -10.60 9.39 -4.13
C GLN A 63 -9.49 8.36 -3.89
N PRO A 64 -9.22 7.97 -2.62
CA PRO A 64 -8.24 6.92 -2.34
C PRO A 64 -8.69 5.61 -2.97
N ILE A 65 -7.74 4.70 -3.18
CA ILE A 65 -8.09 3.37 -3.70
C ILE A 65 -8.81 2.59 -2.61
N ALA A 66 -10.01 2.11 -2.91
CA ALA A 66 -10.85 1.42 -1.95
C ALA A 66 -11.74 0.34 -2.56
N ALA A 67 -12.19 -0.55 -1.69
CA ALA A 67 -13.16 -1.60 -1.97
C ALA A 67 -14.17 -1.68 -0.82
N ALA A 68 -15.23 -2.46 -1.01
CA ALA A 68 -16.19 -2.76 0.07
C ALA A 68 -15.55 -3.64 1.17
N GLY A 69 -14.67 -4.57 0.78
CA GLY A 69 -13.80 -5.28 1.70
C GLY A 69 -12.46 -4.57 1.87
N GLN A 70 -11.49 -5.28 2.46
CA GLN A 70 -10.22 -4.66 2.82
C GLN A 70 -9.27 -4.61 1.61
N VAL A 71 -8.88 -3.41 1.20
CA VAL A 71 -7.68 -3.23 0.38
C VAL A 71 -6.47 -3.42 1.30
N GLN A 72 -5.54 -4.30 0.93
CA GLN A 72 -4.34 -4.57 1.72
C GLN A 72 -3.22 -3.58 1.37
N TYR A 73 -2.93 -3.45 0.08
CA TYR A 73 -2.00 -2.46 -0.44
C TYR A 73 -2.36 -2.05 -1.87
N CYS A 74 -1.83 -0.91 -2.30
CA CYS A 74 -1.85 -0.45 -3.68
C CYS A 74 -0.50 0.21 -4.01
N TYR A 75 0.01 -0.03 -5.21
CA TYR A 75 1.22 0.63 -5.69
C TYR A 75 1.21 0.86 -7.20
N LEU A 76 2.00 1.83 -7.64
CA LEU A 76 2.32 2.00 -9.06
C LEU A 76 3.55 1.15 -9.38
N SER A 77 3.40 0.21 -10.31
CA SER A 77 4.47 -0.64 -10.82
C SER A 77 5.07 -0.04 -12.08
N ARG A 78 6.40 -0.04 -12.16
CA ARG A 78 7.16 0.28 -13.37
C ARG A 78 8.24 -0.78 -13.57
N ARG A 79 8.18 -1.49 -14.70
CA ARG A 79 9.19 -2.52 -15.08
C ARG A 79 9.45 -3.56 -13.99
N GLY A 80 8.41 -3.91 -13.22
CA GLY A 80 8.51 -4.91 -12.14
C GLY A 80 9.05 -4.36 -10.82
N GLU A 81 9.20 -3.04 -10.66
CA GLU A 81 9.55 -2.40 -9.39
C GLU A 81 8.39 -1.55 -8.86
N ILE A 82 8.38 -1.34 -7.54
CA ILE A 82 7.44 -0.43 -6.87
C ILE A 82 7.95 1.00 -7.10
N LEU A 83 7.34 1.70 -8.06
CA LEU A 83 7.65 3.10 -8.32
C LEU A 83 7.11 3.99 -7.20
N ARG A 84 5.91 3.70 -6.69
CA ARG A 84 5.27 4.49 -5.65
C ARG A 84 4.26 3.66 -4.85
N CYS A 85 4.35 3.73 -3.52
CA CYS A 85 3.28 3.28 -2.62
C CYS A 85 2.10 4.26 -2.68
N ILE A 86 0.88 3.73 -2.86
CA ILE A 86 -0.34 4.53 -2.99
C ILE A 86 -1.17 4.38 -1.72
N GLU A 87 -1.73 5.49 -1.24
CA GLU A 87 -2.65 5.49 -0.11
C GLU A 87 -3.95 4.75 -0.43
N ILE A 88 -4.45 4.02 0.57
CA ILE A 88 -5.66 3.23 0.46
C ILE A 88 -6.67 3.61 1.55
N GLY A 89 -7.95 3.35 1.30
CA GLY A 89 -9.04 3.58 2.24
C GLY A 89 -10.15 2.55 2.10
N GLY A 90 -11.12 2.61 3.02
CA GLY A 90 -12.40 1.91 2.89
C GLY A 90 -13.39 2.73 2.06
N SER A 91 -14.35 2.06 1.43
CA SER A 91 -15.40 2.71 0.60
C SER A 91 -16.20 3.78 1.35
N GLU A 92 -16.36 3.63 2.66
CA GLU A 92 -17.10 4.58 3.51
C GLU A 92 -16.21 5.70 4.09
N GLN A 93 -14.90 5.62 3.88
CA GLN A 93 -13.90 6.51 4.48
C GLN A 93 -13.11 7.29 3.41
N MET A 94 -13.77 7.70 2.33
CA MET A 94 -13.16 8.40 1.18
C MET A 94 -12.99 9.90 1.37
N ASN A 95 -12.92 10.37 2.62
CA ASN A 95 -13.23 11.76 2.96
C ASN A 95 -12.01 12.69 2.94
N SER A 96 -10.96 12.33 2.20
CA SER A 96 -9.71 13.11 2.18
C SER A 96 -8.94 12.89 0.87
N PRO A 97 -9.11 13.78 -0.11
CA PRO A 97 -8.19 13.86 -1.24
C PRO A 97 -6.74 13.99 -0.76
N VAL A 98 -5.81 13.31 -1.43
CA VAL A 98 -4.39 13.31 -1.08
C VAL A 98 -3.59 13.91 -2.23
N ALA A 99 -2.89 15.01 -1.94
CA ALA A 99 -1.89 15.57 -2.82
C ALA A 99 -0.59 14.76 -2.70
N ILE A 100 0.01 14.43 -3.84
CA ILE A 100 1.26 13.67 -3.89
C ILE A 100 2.30 14.41 -4.72
N PRO A 101 3.60 14.19 -4.48
CA PRO A 101 4.62 14.61 -5.41
C PRO A 101 4.30 14.07 -6.82
N PRO A 102 4.33 14.90 -7.87
CA PRO A 102 3.89 14.48 -9.19
C PRO A 102 4.62 13.24 -9.70
N ILE A 103 3.87 12.26 -10.17
CA ILE A 103 4.41 11.01 -10.70
C ILE A 103 4.26 11.00 -12.21
N GLN A 104 5.35 11.21 -12.93
CA GLN A 104 5.35 11.17 -14.40
C GLN A 104 5.07 9.75 -14.88
N LEU A 105 3.98 9.57 -15.63
CA LEU A 105 3.56 8.29 -16.17
C LEU A 105 4.25 7.99 -17.49
N GLN A 106 4.54 6.71 -17.69
CA GLN A 106 5.14 6.16 -18.91
C GLN A 106 4.34 4.95 -19.37
N ALA A 107 4.37 4.67 -20.67
CA ALA A 107 3.82 3.43 -21.18
C ALA A 107 4.44 2.22 -20.47
N GLY A 108 3.59 1.29 -20.01
CA GLY A 108 3.99 0.13 -19.21
C GLY A 108 3.84 0.33 -17.69
N ASP A 109 3.50 1.52 -17.20
CA ASP A 109 3.11 1.68 -15.80
C ASP A 109 1.73 1.09 -15.53
N SER A 110 1.60 0.37 -14.42
CA SER A 110 0.35 -0.26 -14.00
C SER A 110 0.10 -0.04 -12.51
N LEU A 111 -1.15 0.21 -12.14
CA LEU A 111 -1.54 0.25 -10.73
C LEU A 111 -1.87 -1.17 -10.29
N ARG A 112 -1.17 -1.64 -9.26
CA ARG A 112 -1.32 -2.99 -8.70
C ARG A 112 -2.02 -2.90 -7.36
N ILE A 113 -2.97 -3.79 -7.14
CA ILE A 113 -3.81 -3.82 -5.95
C ILE A 113 -3.95 -5.24 -5.42
N LEU A 114 -3.97 -5.37 -4.10
CA LEU A 114 -4.34 -6.61 -3.42
C LEU A 114 -5.51 -6.34 -2.48
N THR A 115 -6.53 -7.17 -2.57
CA THR A 115 -7.69 -7.15 -1.66
C THR A 115 -7.77 -8.44 -0.86
N GLY A 116 -8.40 -8.36 0.31
CA GLY A 116 -8.66 -9.49 1.17
C GLY A 116 -10.10 -9.47 1.68
N ALA A 117 -10.67 -10.67 1.86
CA ALA A 117 -11.98 -10.86 2.49
C ALA A 117 -12.02 -12.03 3.46
N ALA A 118 -11.19 -13.06 3.26
CA ALA A 118 -11.18 -14.19 4.18
C ALA A 118 -10.58 -13.78 5.52
N THR A 119 -11.03 -14.40 6.61
CA THR A 119 -10.50 -14.14 7.96
C THR A 119 -8.98 -14.28 8.04
N VAL A 120 -8.37 -15.14 7.20
CA VAL A 120 -6.91 -15.21 7.09
C VAL A 120 -6.35 -13.93 6.46
N ASP A 121 -6.84 -13.51 5.30
CA ASP A 121 -6.37 -12.31 4.59
C ASP A 121 -6.51 -11.03 5.43
N LEU A 122 -7.56 -10.92 6.24
CA LEU A 122 -7.80 -9.73 7.08
C LEU A 122 -6.70 -9.54 8.15
N ARG A 123 -6.00 -10.61 8.54
CA ARG A 123 -4.88 -10.55 9.49
C ARG A 123 -3.61 -9.99 8.87
N GLN A 124 -3.55 -9.89 7.54
CA GLN A 124 -2.33 -9.49 6.87
C GLN A 124 -1.99 -8.05 7.23
N VAL A 125 -0.74 -7.85 7.63
CA VAL A 125 -0.18 -6.54 7.90
C VAL A 125 0.68 -6.15 6.73
N ASN A 126 0.50 -4.93 6.24
CA ASN A 126 1.28 -4.39 5.14
C ASN A 126 1.96 -3.11 5.62
N TYR A 127 3.27 -3.01 5.40
CA TYR A 127 4.09 -1.88 5.78
C TYR A 127 4.69 -1.24 4.54
N ASN A 128 4.26 -0.02 4.24
CA ASN A 128 4.65 0.76 3.08
C ASN A 128 5.70 1.78 3.51
N VAL A 129 6.80 1.88 2.77
CA VAL A 129 7.91 2.78 3.11
C VAL A 129 8.40 3.56 1.90
N VAL A 130 8.82 4.79 2.18
CA VAL A 130 9.53 5.67 1.27
C VAL A 130 10.85 6.06 1.94
N CYS A 131 11.93 5.78 1.24
CA CYS A 131 13.28 6.12 1.68
C CYS A 131 13.72 7.51 1.18
N ASN A 132 14.76 8.05 1.80
CA ASN A 132 15.34 9.36 1.49
C ASN A 132 15.89 9.47 0.05
N ASP A 133 16.21 8.35 -0.59
CA ASP A 133 16.65 8.27 -1.99
C ASP A 133 15.48 8.11 -2.98
N GLY A 134 14.24 8.13 -2.50
CA GLY A 134 13.03 7.92 -3.31
C GLY A 134 12.65 6.45 -3.49
N THR A 135 13.41 5.50 -2.95
CA THR A 135 13.06 4.08 -3.00
C THR A 135 11.73 3.84 -2.28
N ASN A 136 10.78 3.17 -2.94
CA ASN A 136 9.52 2.73 -2.35
C ASN A 136 9.56 1.21 -2.16
N ALA A 137 9.01 0.72 -1.04
CA ALA A 137 8.93 -0.70 -0.77
C ALA A 137 7.68 -1.03 0.04
N ILE A 138 7.17 -2.24 -0.15
CA ILE A 138 6.04 -2.77 0.62
C ILE A 138 6.48 -4.11 1.21
N PHE A 139 6.31 -4.24 2.52
CA PHE A 139 6.57 -5.47 3.26
C PHE A 139 5.25 -6.02 3.78
N THR A 140 5.05 -7.33 3.72
CA THR A 140 3.84 -7.96 4.23
C THR A 140 4.17 -9.11 5.15
N GLY A 141 3.27 -9.38 6.08
CA GLY A 141 3.38 -10.48 7.02
C GLY A 141 1.99 -10.93 7.43
N GLN A 142 1.86 -12.22 7.73
CA GLN A 142 0.60 -12.83 8.09
C GLN A 142 0.69 -13.41 9.51
N PRO A 143 0.37 -12.61 10.55
CA PRO A 143 0.40 -13.07 11.93
C PRO A 143 -0.54 -14.26 12.15
N GLY A 144 -0.08 -15.23 12.94
CA GLY A 144 -0.87 -16.41 13.31
C GLY A 144 -2.09 -16.08 14.19
N THR A 145 -2.80 -17.14 14.59
CA THR A 145 -3.92 -17.04 15.55
C THR A 145 -3.46 -17.11 17.01
N GLY A 146 -2.16 -17.25 17.26
CA GLY A 146 -1.60 -17.22 18.61
C GLY A 146 -1.82 -15.89 19.31
N THR A 147 -1.62 -15.88 20.62
CA THR A 147 -1.67 -14.67 21.45
C THR A 147 -0.27 -14.11 21.74
N SER A 148 0.80 -14.89 21.55
CA SER A 148 2.18 -14.44 21.76
C SER A 148 3.08 -14.74 20.56
N GLY A 149 4.14 -13.96 20.38
CA GLY A 149 5.15 -14.18 19.34
C GLY A 149 5.28 -13.00 18.38
N GLY A 150 6.22 -13.12 17.44
CA GLY A 150 6.48 -12.12 16.40
C GLY A 150 6.20 -12.67 15.02
N THR A 151 5.86 -11.78 14.08
CA THR A 151 5.80 -12.09 12.66
C THR A 151 6.61 -11.05 11.92
N SER A 152 7.72 -11.50 11.32
CA SER A 152 8.57 -10.66 10.47
C SER A 152 7.89 -10.47 9.11
N LEU A 153 7.97 -9.25 8.59
CA LEU A 153 7.41 -8.88 7.29
C LEU A 153 8.51 -9.01 6.22
N THR A 154 8.12 -9.41 5.01
CA THR A 154 9.01 -9.60 3.86
C THR A 154 8.55 -8.78 2.67
N HIS A 155 9.49 -8.37 1.82
CA HIS A 155 9.22 -7.51 0.68
C HIS A 155 8.37 -8.23 -0.37
N ILE A 156 7.30 -7.60 -0.86
CA ILE A 156 6.30 -8.28 -1.71
C ILE A 156 6.84 -8.77 -3.06
N LEU A 157 7.92 -8.16 -3.57
CA LEU A 157 8.50 -8.55 -4.86
C LEU A 157 9.70 -9.50 -4.72
N SER A 158 10.54 -9.29 -3.71
CA SER A 158 11.82 -10.02 -3.58
C SER A 158 11.78 -11.10 -2.50
N GLY A 159 10.80 -11.09 -1.61
CA GLY A 159 10.73 -11.98 -0.45
C GLY A 159 11.75 -11.67 0.66
N GLN A 160 12.59 -10.66 0.48
CA GLN A 160 13.68 -10.33 1.41
C GLN A 160 13.20 -9.56 2.64
N GLY A 161 13.96 -9.62 3.73
CA GLY A 161 13.70 -8.84 4.93
C GLY A 161 13.96 -7.33 4.74
N LEU A 162 13.57 -6.54 5.75
CA LEU A 162 13.77 -5.08 5.78
C LEU A 162 15.25 -4.71 5.60
N GLY A 163 16.12 -5.31 6.41
CA GLY A 163 17.56 -5.06 6.38
C GLY A 163 18.15 -5.33 5.01
N GLU A 164 17.92 -6.53 4.46
CA GLU A 164 18.44 -6.92 3.14
C GLU A 164 17.92 -6.01 2.01
N SER A 165 16.66 -5.60 2.07
CA SER A 165 16.04 -4.77 1.03
C SER A 165 16.50 -3.31 1.08
N LEU A 166 16.70 -2.75 2.27
CA LEU A 166 16.85 -1.30 2.47
C LEU A 166 18.11 -0.88 3.24
N THR A 167 19.10 -1.76 3.42
CA THR A 167 20.36 -1.45 4.13
C THR A 167 20.95 -0.11 3.67
N GLY A 168 21.29 0.74 4.65
CA GLY A 168 21.92 2.03 4.45
C GLY A 168 20.95 3.19 4.16
N ARG A 169 19.69 2.89 3.84
CA ARG A 169 18.65 3.90 3.53
C ARG A 169 17.93 4.37 4.79
N SER A 170 17.47 5.62 4.76
CA SER A 170 16.67 6.19 5.85
C SER A 170 15.22 6.29 5.43
N ILE A 171 14.31 5.75 6.25
CA ILE A 171 12.87 5.84 6.01
C ILE A 171 12.40 7.25 6.37
N VAL A 172 11.86 7.98 5.40
CA VAL A 172 11.41 9.38 5.55
C VAL A 172 9.89 9.51 5.60
N SER A 173 9.18 8.52 5.08
CA SER A 173 7.73 8.43 5.15
C SER A 173 7.32 6.97 5.13
N HIS A 174 6.32 6.61 5.91
CA HIS A 174 5.80 5.25 5.97
C HIS A 174 4.36 5.21 6.47
N PHE A 175 3.72 4.06 6.31
CA PHE A 175 2.45 3.74 6.94
C PHE A 175 2.25 2.22 6.97
N ALA A 176 1.47 1.73 7.93
CA ALA A 176 1.09 0.33 7.99
C ALA A 176 -0.44 0.17 7.97
N THR A 177 -0.90 -0.92 7.36
CA THR A 177 -2.31 -1.28 7.24
C THR A 177 -2.55 -2.70 7.76
N GLY A 178 -3.72 -2.91 8.36
CA GLY A 178 -4.13 -4.19 8.94
C GLY A 178 -5.40 -4.00 9.77
N THR A 179 -6.19 -5.07 9.98
CA THR A 179 -7.46 -4.94 10.74
C THR A 179 -7.33 -5.22 12.23
N GLU A 180 -6.27 -5.91 12.64
CA GLU A 180 -6.11 -6.43 13.99
C GLU A 180 -5.10 -5.65 14.83
N GLY A 181 -5.03 -4.32 14.65
CA GLY A 181 -4.10 -3.47 15.40
C GLY A 181 -4.15 -3.70 16.92
N ALA A 182 -5.33 -3.96 17.49
CA ALA A 182 -5.49 -4.25 18.91
C ALA A 182 -4.76 -5.52 19.40
N ARG A 183 -4.42 -6.46 18.50
CA ARG A 183 -3.66 -7.69 18.84
C ARG A 183 -2.15 -7.47 18.84
N TYR A 184 -1.67 -6.32 18.37
CA TYR A 184 -0.25 -6.03 18.29
C TYR A 184 0.23 -5.20 19.49
N ALA A 185 1.46 -5.43 19.93
CA ALA A 185 2.13 -4.63 20.94
C ALA A 185 2.17 -3.16 20.48
N SER A 186 1.53 -2.31 21.28
CA SER A 186 1.32 -0.88 20.96
C SER A 186 0.58 -0.62 19.64
N GLY A 187 -0.12 -1.61 19.08
CA GLY A 187 -0.81 -1.52 17.80
C GLY A 187 0.09 -1.20 16.61
N SER A 188 1.34 -1.66 16.62
CA SER A 188 2.39 -1.15 15.73
C SER A 188 3.16 -2.21 14.96
N VAL A 189 3.67 -1.82 13.80
CA VAL A 189 4.82 -2.46 13.15
C VAL A 189 6.07 -1.85 13.76
N LEU A 190 6.96 -2.70 14.27
CA LEU A 190 8.23 -2.32 14.87
C LEU A 190 9.38 -2.60 13.90
N LEU A 191 10.31 -1.66 13.81
CA LEU A 191 11.59 -1.85 13.14
C LEU A 191 12.59 -2.28 14.21
N VAL A 192 12.97 -3.55 14.22
CA VAL A 192 13.90 -4.09 15.20
C VAL A 192 15.30 -4.27 14.62
N ASN A 193 16.29 -3.97 15.43
CA ASN A 193 17.69 -4.21 15.07
C ASN A 193 18.07 -5.71 15.19
N ASP A 194 19.31 -6.01 14.90
CA ASP A 194 19.94 -7.33 15.02
C ASP A 194 19.86 -7.93 16.44
N ARG A 195 19.67 -7.09 17.46
CA ARG A 195 19.49 -7.48 18.86
C ARG A 195 18.01 -7.59 19.27
N GLY A 196 17.08 -7.37 18.35
CA GLY A 196 15.64 -7.40 18.62
C GLY A 196 15.09 -6.15 19.32
N LEU A 197 15.87 -5.07 19.44
CA LEU A 197 15.43 -3.83 20.06
C LEU A 197 14.71 -2.93 19.04
N PRO A 198 13.57 -2.31 19.40
CA PRO A 198 12.87 -1.39 18.52
C PRO A 198 13.68 -0.11 18.31
N MET A 199 13.94 0.22 17.05
CA MET A 199 14.65 1.41 16.60
C MET A 199 13.73 2.40 15.86
N GLY A 200 12.49 2.00 15.61
CA GLY A 200 11.46 2.77 14.92
C GLY A 200 10.19 1.95 14.79
N GLY A 201 9.19 2.52 14.13
CA GLY A 201 7.91 1.84 13.93
C GLY A 201 6.80 2.81 13.54
N THR A 202 5.66 2.22 13.16
CA THR A 202 4.44 2.96 12.83
C THR A 202 3.24 2.20 13.38
N ILE A 203 2.18 2.92 13.72
CA ILE A 203 0.89 2.31 14.04
C ILE A 203 0.30 1.59 12.81
N VAL A 204 -0.46 0.53 13.07
CA VAL A 204 -1.22 -0.20 12.05
C VAL A 204 -2.62 0.42 11.97
N THR A 205 -2.95 0.98 10.80
CA THR A 205 -4.25 1.61 10.55
C THR A 205 -5.22 0.61 9.93
N ASN A 206 -6.40 0.48 10.55
CA ASN A 206 -7.52 -0.23 9.93
C ASN A 206 -8.20 0.69 8.90
N VAL A 207 -7.96 0.38 7.63
CA VAL A 207 -8.41 1.18 6.48
C VAL A 207 -9.93 1.23 6.33
N SER A 208 -10.66 0.25 6.88
CA SER A 208 -12.12 0.26 6.91
C SER A 208 -12.68 1.35 7.82
N ASN A 209 -11.92 1.75 8.86
CA ASN A 209 -12.35 2.76 9.84
C ASN A 209 -11.78 4.14 9.55
N GLN A 210 -10.62 4.21 8.90
CA GLN A 210 -9.94 5.47 8.61
C GLN A 210 -9.04 5.34 7.38
N THR A 211 -9.02 6.34 6.49
CA THR A 211 -8.07 6.38 5.38
C THR A 211 -6.64 6.33 5.89
N CYS A 212 -5.78 5.51 5.28
CA CYS A 212 -4.38 5.51 5.64
C CYS A 212 -3.71 6.81 5.18
N LYS A 213 -2.85 7.37 6.02
CA LYS A 213 -2.03 8.54 5.68
C LYS A 213 -0.56 8.24 5.96
N PRO A 214 0.36 8.57 5.04
CA PRO A 214 1.78 8.49 5.31
C PRO A 214 2.13 9.40 6.48
N ASN A 215 3.01 8.94 7.36
CA ASN A 215 3.56 9.73 8.43
C ASN A 215 5.09 9.71 8.36
N SER A 216 5.73 10.73 8.94
CA SER A 216 7.18 10.91 8.91
C SER A 216 7.83 10.72 10.29
N VAL A 217 7.10 10.12 11.24
CA VAL A 217 7.56 9.95 12.64
C VAL A 217 7.83 8.48 12.89
N GLY A 218 8.93 8.15 13.59
CA GLY A 218 9.28 6.75 13.85
C GLY A 218 9.99 6.05 12.68
N GLY A 219 10.39 6.81 11.66
CA GLY A 219 11.35 6.36 10.65
C GLY A 219 12.73 6.08 11.25
N ALA A 220 13.52 5.24 10.59
CA ALA A 220 14.85 4.86 11.04
C ALA A 220 15.81 4.67 9.87
N LYS A 221 17.11 4.78 10.15
CA LYS A 221 18.17 4.37 9.21
C LYS A 221 18.34 2.86 9.29
N VAL A 222 17.94 2.16 8.23
CA VAL A 222 17.95 0.70 8.17
C VAL A 222 19.39 0.20 8.07
N MET A 223 19.75 -0.76 8.91
CA MET A 223 21.02 -1.47 8.82
C MET A 223 20.78 -2.93 8.42
N LEU A 224 21.87 -3.64 8.11
CA LEU A 224 21.83 -5.06 7.80
C LEU A 224 21.22 -5.85 8.99
N ASN A 225 20.53 -6.95 8.68
CA ASN A 225 19.86 -7.84 9.64
C ASN A 225 18.70 -7.21 10.44
N TRP A 226 18.30 -5.98 10.14
CA TRP A 226 17.10 -5.41 10.72
C TRP A 226 15.83 -6.05 10.16
N GLN A 227 14.79 -6.11 10.97
CA GLN A 227 13.50 -6.69 10.59
C GLN A 227 12.37 -5.69 10.86
N ALA A 228 11.41 -5.61 9.93
CA ALA A 228 10.10 -5.08 10.24
C ALA A 228 9.26 -6.25 10.78
N GLN A 229 8.63 -6.09 11.93
CA GLN A 229 7.80 -7.14 12.51
C GLN A 229 6.61 -6.55 13.27
N VAL A 230 5.54 -7.34 13.38
CA VAL A 230 4.51 -7.15 14.40
C VAL A 230 4.72 -8.15 15.52
N VAL A 231 4.44 -7.73 16.76
CA VAL A 231 4.54 -8.57 17.95
C VAL A 231 3.16 -8.68 18.56
N LEU A 232 2.70 -9.89 18.87
CA LEU A 232 1.39 -10.13 19.46
C LEU A 232 1.42 -9.84 20.97
N ILE A 233 0.37 -9.19 21.48
CA ILE A 233 0.17 -9.00 22.93
C ILE A 233 -0.34 -10.29 23.56
N ALA A 234 0.44 -10.82 24.51
CA ALA A 234 0.13 -12.03 25.28
C ALA A 234 -1.17 -11.89 26.10
#